data_AF-A0A0C9M195-F1
#
_entry.id   AF-A0A0C9M195-F1
#
_cell.length_a   1.000
_cell.length_b   1.000
_cell.length_c   1.000
_cell.angle_alpha   90.00
_cell.angle_beta   90.00
_cell.angle_gamma   90.00
#
_symmetry.space_group_name_H-M   'P 1'
#
loop_
_entity.id
_entity.type
_entity.pdbx_description
1 polymer ?
#
loop_
_entity_poly.entity_id
_entity_poly.type
_entity_poly.pdbx_seq_one_letter_code
_entity_poly.pdbx_strand_id
1 'polypeptide(L)'
;MAFAAMQVQSFVGRITRIDPWHRTRGTVQDETEVMAIAEQISIDLKALNGQRPALMDHCIAGNLTEKHLARDLAAALTRSFRTYLANYYASFIHLHRVAYVQYPKTDGVNEAIENISKLSHSMAEGDEALPVNLLWPLMMWGCEEESVTERQWILDSIRSLEDIATNAKVTADLLEEVQRRQDQAKRRIDVRSVSHECFASYHFPIV
;
A
#
# COMPACT_ATOMS: atom_id res chain seq x y z
N MET A 1 -3.17 -10.64 -15.71
CA MET A 1 -2.69 -9.80 -14.58
C MET A 1 -3.51 -8.53 -14.35
N ALA A 2 -4.06 -7.88 -15.39
CA ALA A 2 -4.99 -6.76 -15.21
C ALA A 2 -6.18 -7.07 -14.28
N PHE A 3 -6.71 -8.30 -14.33
CA PHE A 3 -7.80 -8.76 -13.47
C PHE A 3 -7.45 -8.77 -11.96
N ALA A 4 -6.25 -9.22 -11.60
CA ALA A 4 -5.81 -9.29 -10.21
C ALA A 4 -5.54 -7.89 -9.64
N ALA A 5 -4.93 -7.01 -10.45
CA ALA A 5 -4.77 -5.59 -10.10
C ALA A 5 -6.14 -4.88 -9.91
N MET A 6 -7.13 -5.15 -10.77
CA MET A 6 -8.51 -4.66 -10.59
C MET A 6 -9.15 -5.18 -9.29
N GLN A 7 -8.91 -6.43 -8.92
CA GLN A 7 -9.48 -7.00 -7.70
C GLN A 7 -8.92 -6.34 -6.46
N VAL A 8 -7.60 -6.10 -6.37
CA VAL A 8 -7.01 -5.36 -5.24
C VAL A 8 -7.52 -3.93 -5.18
N GLN A 9 -7.69 -3.27 -6.34
CA GLN A 9 -8.32 -1.95 -6.41
C GLN A 9 -9.78 -1.94 -5.93
N SER A 10 -10.52 -3.04 -6.09
CA SER A 10 -11.89 -3.14 -5.56
C SER A 10 -11.95 -3.08 -4.02
N PHE A 11 -10.89 -3.56 -3.33
CA PHE A 11 -10.80 -3.47 -1.88
C PHE A 11 -10.61 -2.04 -1.40
N VAL A 12 -9.86 -1.21 -2.15
CA VAL A 12 -9.72 0.23 -1.84
C VAL A 12 -11.10 0.87 -1.72
N GLY A 13 -11.98 0.67 -2.70
CA GLY A 13 -13.34 1.23 -2.66
C GLY A 13 -14.20 0.69 -1.51
N ARG A 14 -14.00 -0.56 -1.07
CA ARG A 14 -14.68 -1.12 0.10
C ARG A 14 -14.16 -0.50 1.41
N ILE A 15 -12.85 -0.30 1.52
CA ILE A 15 -12.21 0.33 2.67
C ILE A 15 -12.64 1.80 2.77
N THR A 16 -12.66 2.53 1.66
CA THR A 16 -13.11 3.93 1.63
C THR A 16 -14.56 4.10 2.12
N ARG A 17 -15.43 3.10 1.96
CA ARG A 17 -16.83 3.20 2.43
C ARG A 17 -16.99 3.12 3.96
N ILE A 18 -16.02 2.57 4.68
CA ILE A 18 -16.05 2.49 6.15
C ILE A 18 -15.23 3.59 6.83
N ASP A 19 -14.61 4.43 6.02
CA ASP A 19 -13.82 5.56 6.45
C ASP A 19 -14.69 6.69 7.06
N PRO A 20 -14.19 7.45 8.06
CA PRO A 20 -14.98 8.49 8.73
C PRO A 20 -15.52 9.59 7.82
N TRP A 21 -14.93 9.77 6.64
CA TRP A 21 -15.38 10.75 5.66
C TRP A 21 -16.61 10.29 4.87
N HIS A 22 -16.96 9.00 4.93
CA HIS A 22 -18.07 8.40 4.18
C HIS A 22 -19.13 7.75 5.07
N ARG A 23 -18.85 7.58 6.35
CA ARG A 23 -19.72 6.91 7.31
C ARG A 23 -19.63 7.59 8.68
N THR A 24 -20.73 7.61 9.42
CA THR A 24 -20.72 8.03 10.83
C THR A 24 -19.78 7.15 11.67
N ARG A 25 -19.03 7.82 12.55
CA ARG A 25 -17.99 7.26 13.42
C ARG A 25 -18.06 7.96 14.78
N GLY A 26 -17.40 7.38 15.79
CA GLY A 26 -17.18 8.04 17.08
C GLY A 26 -18.10 7.59 18.22
N THR A 27 -19.11 6.76 17.97
CA THR A 27 -19.79 5.99 19.03
C THR A 27 -19.25 4.57 19.12
N VAL A 28 -19.42 3.90 20.25
CA VAL A 28 -19.05 2.48 20.40
C VAL A 28 -19.78 1.60 19.38
N GLN A 29 -21.04 1.93 19.08
CA GLN A 29 -21.82 1.20 18.08
C GLN A 29 -21.26 1.38 16.68
N ASP A 30 -20.90 2.62 16.28
CA ASP A 30 -20.29 2.89 14.98
C ASP A 30 -18.97 2.15 14.81
N GLU A 31 -18.08 2.23 15.81
CA GLU A 31 -16.76 1.58 15.73
C GLU A 31 -16.90 0.05 15.73
N THR A 32 -17.87 -0.52 16.47
CA THR A 32 -18.13 -1.97 16.44
C THR A 32 -18.59 -2.42 15.06
N GLU A 33 -19.47 -1.66 14.39
CA GLU A 33 -19.92 -2.00 13.04
C GLU A 33 -18.80 -1.87 12.01
N VAL A 34 -17.97 -0.83 12.11
CA VAL A 34 -16.78 -0.65 11.25
C VAL A 34 -15.81 -1.81 11.40
N MET A 35 -15.52 -2.24 12.64
CA MET A 35 -14.65 -3.39 12.89
C MET A 35 -15.23 -4.68 12.33
N ALA A 36 -16.54 -4.89 12.43
CA ALA A 36 -17.20 -6.06 11.87
C ALA A 36 -17.10 -6.09 10.33
N ILE A 37 -17.30 -4.95 9.66
CA ILE A 37 -17.14 -4.84 8.20
C ILE A 37 -15.66 -5.04 7.83
N ALA A 38 -14.74 -4.45 8.60
CA ALA A 38 -13.30 -4.59 8.38
C ALA A 38 -12.84 -6.04 8.49
N GLU A 39 -13.36 -6.80 9.46
CA GLU A 39 -13.08 -8.24 9.58
C GLU A 39 -13.51 -8.99 8.31
N GLN A 40 -14.71 -8.70 7.79
CA GLN A 40 -15.17 -9.32 6.54
C GLN A 40 -14.28 -8.92 5.33
N ILE A 41 -13.86 -7.66 5.24
CA ILE A 41 -12.92 -7.21 4.19
C ILE A 41 -11.59 -7.96 4.32
N SER A 42 -11.09 -8.14 5.54
CA SER A 42 -9.85 -8.88 5.83
C SER A 42 -9.94 -10.36 5.42
N ILE A 43 -11.06 -11.03 5.72
CA ILE A 43 -11.33 -12.41 5.29
C ILE A 43 -11.31 -12.51 3.76
N ASP A 44 -12.03 -11.63 3.08
CA ASP A 44 -12.11 -11.64 1.62
C ASP A 44 -10.75 -11.33 0.97
N LEU A 45 -9.99 -10.41 1.56
CA LEU A 45 -8.65 -10.06 1.11
C LEU A 45 -7.72 -11.28 1.25
N LYS A 46 -7.74 -11.99 2.38
CA LYS A 46 -6.99 -13.25 2.57
C LYS A 46 -7.43 -14.33 1.59
N ALA A 47 -8.73 -14.47 1.33
CA ALA A 47 -9.25 -15.43 0.36
C ALA A 47 -8.74 -15.13 -1.07
N LEU A 48 -8.69 -13.85 -1.47
CA LEU A 48 -8.10 -13.43 -2.74
C LEU A 48 -6.63 -13.89 -2.86
N ASN A 49 -5.85 -13.68 -1.80
CA ASN A 49 -4.45 -14.10 -1.78
C ASN A 49 -4.29 -15.62 -1.83
N GLY A 50 -5.19 -16.36 -1.19
CA GLY A 50 -5.23 -17.82 -1.25
C GLY A 50 -5.59 -18.39 -2.63
N GLN A 51 -6.25 -17.61 -3.49
CA GLN A 51 -6.60 -17.98 -4.86
C GLN A 51 -5.50 -17.63 -5.88
N ARG A 52 -4.34 -17.13 -5.43
CA ARG A 52 -3.27 -16.73 -6.35
C ARG A 52 -2.70 -17.94 -7.11
N PRO A 53 -2.34 -17.80 -8.39
CA PRO A 53 -1.76 -18.89 -9.16
C PRO A 53 -0.42 -19.34 -8.58
N ALA A 54 -0.12 -20.64 -8.55
CA ALA A 54 1.18 -21.17 -8.10
C ALA A 54 2.38 -20.58 -8.85
N LEU A 55 2.18 -20.19 -10.12
CA LEU A 55 3.18 -19.47 -10.92
C LEU A 55 3.68 -18.20 -10.20
N MET A 56 2.80 -17.51 -9.48
CA MET A 56 3.13 -16.30 -8.74
C MET A 56 4.21 -16.55 -7.67
N ASP A 57 4.11 -17.65 -6.92
CA ASP A 57 5.11 -17.98 -5.90
C ASP A 57 6.49 -18.24 -6.54
N HIS A 58 6.52 -18.92 -7.70
CA HIS A 58 7.76 -19.11 -8.46
C HIS A 58 8.34 -17.80 -9.02
N CYS A 59 7.49 -16.89 -9.49
CA CYS A 59 7.89 -15.56 -9.94
C CYS A 59 8.52 -14.75 -8.80
N ILE A 60 7.85 -14.67 -7.66
CA ILE A 60 8.31 -13.85 -6.52
C ILE A 60 9.66 -14.35 -6.01
N ALA A 61 9.82 -15.68 -5.90
CA ALA A 61 11.06 -16.32 -5.48
C ALA A 61 12.21 -16.21 -6.51
N GLY A 62 11.97 -15.68 -7.71
CA GLY A 62 13.00 -15.57 -8.75
C GLY A 62 13.35 -16.91 -9.41
N ASN A 63 12.47 -17.91 -9.29
CA ASN A 63 12.74 -19.27 -9.80
C ASN A 63 12.51 -19.41 -11.31
N LEU A 64 11.90 -18.42 -11.96
CA LEU A 64 11.75 -18.38 -13.42
C LEU A 64 13.06 -17.91 -14.07
N THR A 65 13.87 -18.88 -14.47
CA THR A 65 15.11 -18.65 -15.23
C THR A 65 14.91 -18.82 -16.73
N GLU A 66 15.93 -18.45 -17.52
CA GLU A 66 15.97 -18.59 -18.99
C GLU A 66 15.72 -20.02 -19.50
N LYS A 67 15.82 -21.03 -18.61
CA LYS A 67 15.50 -22.43 -18.92
C LYS A 67 14.00 -22.69 -19.10
N HIS A 68 13.15 -21.82 -18.55
CA HIS A 68 11.70 -22.00 -18.52
C HIS A 68 10.97 -20.98 -19.40
N LEU A 69 11.55 -19.80 -19.58
CA LEU A 69 10.93 -18.67 -20.27
C LEU A 69 12.00 -17.71 -20.79
N ALA A 70 11.69 -16.96 -21.85
CA ALA A 70 12.56 -15.87 -22.30
C ALA A 70 12.79 -14.86 -21.15
N ARG A 71 14.03 -14.37 -21.03
CA ARG A 71 14.47 -13.48 -19.93
C ARG A 71 13.53 -12.30 -19.72
N ASP A 72 13.20 -11.59 -20.80
CA ASP A 72 12.37 -10.38 -20.73
C ASP A 72 10.96 -10.70 -20.23
N LEU A 73 10.41 -11.85 -20.63
CA LEU A 73 9.09 -12.29 -20.17
C LEU A 73 9.13 -12.73 -18.70
N ALA A 74 10.20 -13.39 -18.27
CA ALA A 74 10.39 -13.78 -16.86
C ALA A 74 10.52 -12.55 -15.96
N ALA A 75 11.29 -11.54 -16.40
CA ALA A 75 11.44 -10.27 -15.70
C ALA A 75 10.11 -9.52 -15.61
N ALA A 76 9.38 -9.39 -16.73
CA ALA A 76 8.09 -8.70 -16.77
C ALA A 76 7.03 -9.38 -15.88
N LEU A 77 6.95 -10.72 -15.90
CA LEU A 77 6.06 -11.47 -15.02
C LEU A 77 6.43 -11.30 -13.55
N THR A 78 7.71 -11.45 -13.22
CA THR A 78 8.22 -11.28 -11.85
C THR A 78 7.88 -9.89 -11.31
N ARG A 79 8.18 -8.84 -12.07
CA ARG A 79 7.89 -7.45 -11.68
C ARG A 79 6.40 -7.23 -11.46
N SER A 80 5.56 -7.76 -12.35
CA SER A 80 4.11 -7.60 -12.25
C SER A 80 3.52 -8.34 -11.04
N PHE A 81 3.97 -9.56 -10.75
CA PHE A 81 3.51 -10.33 -9.60
C PHE A 81 3.98 -9.73 -8.27
N ARG A 82 5.22 -9.23 -8.20
CA ARG A 82 5.73 -8.49 -7.04
C ARG A 82 4.92 -7.21 -6.80
N THR A 83 4.62 -6.46 -7.86
CA THR A 83 3.78 -5.25 -7.77
C THR A 83 2.37 -5.58 -7.28
N TYR A 84 1.76 -6.65 -7.78
CA TYR A 84 0.45 -7.11 -7.30
C TYR A 84 0.49 -7.49 -5.82
N LEU A 85 1.52 -8.22 -5.38
CA LEU A 85 1.67 -8.62 -3.99
C LEU A 85 1.90 -7.42 -3.06
N ALA A 86 2.69 -6.44 -3.48
CA ALA A 86 2.88 -5.21 -2.72
C ALA A 86 1.56 -4.44 -2.56
N ASN A 87 0.72 -4.38 -3.60
CA ASN A 87 -0.60 -3.76 -3.53
C ASN A 87 -1.55 -4.53 -2.60
N TYR A 88 -1.50 -5.86 -2.60
CA TYR A 88 -2.24 -6.69 -1.65
C TYR A 88 -1.91 -6.34 -0.19
N TYR A 89 -0.61 -6.27 0.14
CA TYR A 89 -0.17 -5.90 1.49
C TYR A 89 -0.52 -4.44 1.83
N ALA A 90 -0.44 -3.53 0.85
CA ALA A 90 -0.85 -2.14 1.04
C ALA A 90 -2.34 -2.02 1.38
N SER A 91 -3.22 -2.83 0.76
CA SER A 91 -4.63 -2.88 1.13
C SER A 91 -4.86 -3.34 2.58
N PHE A 92 -4.03 -4.27 3.09
CA PHE A 92 -4.11 -4.71 4.47
C PHE A 92 -3.72 -3.59 5.45
N ILE A 93 -2.62 -2.88 5.17
CA ILE A 93 -2.20 -1.70 5.95
C ILE A 93 -3.28 -0.62 5.92
N HIS A 94 -3.83 -0.32 4.73
CA HIS A 94 -4.87 0.69 4.56
C HIS A 94 -6.13 0.37 5.37
N LEU A 95 -6.62 -0.88 5.26
CA LEU A 95 -7.75 -1.34 6.05
C LEU A 95 -7.50 -1.14 7.54
N HIS A 96 -6.29 -1.45 8.01
CA HIS A 96 -5.94 -1.29 9.41
C HIS A 96 -5.95 0.18 9.85
N ARG A 97 -5.39 1.08 9.04
CA ARG A 97 -5.39 2.51 9.33
C ARG A 97 -6.78 3.11 9.38
N VAL A 98 -7.72 2.61 8.57
CA VAL A 98 -9.10 3.11 8.50
C VAL A 98 -9.97 2.54 9.62
N ALA A 99 -9.92 1.23 9.85
CA ALA A 99 -10.82 0.54 10.78
C ALA A 99 -10.33 0.50 12.23
N TYR A 100 -9.01 0.56 12.44
CA TYR A 100 -8.37 0.37 13.75
C TYR A 100 -7.41 1.53 14.07
N VAL A 101 -7.78 2.76 13.71
CA VAL A 101 -6.91 3.96 13.81
C VAL A 101 -6.32 4.18 15.21
N GLN A 102 -7.09 3.87 16.26
CA GLN A 102 -6.69 4.02 17.67
C GLN A 102 -5.82 2.87 18.21
N TYR A 103 -5.65 1.78 17.46
CA TYR A 103 -4.91 0.59 17.92
C TYR A 103 -3.50 0.54 17.33
N PRO A 104 -2.53 -0.06 18.05
CA PRO A 104 -1.18 -0.27 17.51
C PRO A 104 -1.18 -1.19 16.28
N LYS A 105 -0.04 -1.26 15.58
CA LYS A 105 0.18 -2.24 14.52
C LYS A 105 -0.03 -3.65 15.07
N THR A 106 -0.77 -4.48 14.32
CA THR A 106 -0.80 -5.92 14.54
C THR A 106 0.42 -6.58 13.89
N ASP A 107 0.71 -7.83 14.26
CA ASP A 107 1.76 -8.61 13.62
C ASP A 107 1.56 -8.72 12.11
N GLY A 108 0.31 -8.83 11.65
CA GLY A 108 -0.01 -8.85 10.22
C GLY A 108 0.32 -7.53 9.49
N VAL A 109 0.22 -6.38 10.18
CA VAL A 109 0.66 -5.09 9.61
C VAL A 109 2.18 -5.03 9.52
N ASN A 110 2.88 -5.51 10.55
CA ASN A 110 4.34 -5.61 10.52
C ASN A 110 4.83 -6.54 9.39
N GLU A 111 4.17 -7.70 9.21
CA GLU A 111 4.44 -8.62 8.10
C GLU A 111 4.17 -7.94 6.74
N ALA A 112 3.07 -7.20 6.62
CA ALA A 112 2.75 -6.48 5.39
C ALA A 112 3.82 -5.43 5.04
N ILE A 113 4.29 -4.68 6.04
CA ILE A 113 5.39 -3.71 5.89
C ILE A 113 6.67 -4.40 5.42
N GLU A 114 7.06 -5.48 6.10
CA GLU A 114 8.27 -6.25 5.77
C GLU A 114 8.22 -6.77 4.33
N ASN A 115 7.07 -7.28 3.88
CA ASN A 115 6.90 -7.76 2.52
C ASN A 115 6.94 -6.62 1.49
N ILE A 116 6.28 -5.48 1.74
CA ILE A 116 6.35 -4.33 0.82
C ILE A 116 7.80 -3.84 0.70
N SER A 117 8.51 -3.74 1.82
CA SER A 117 9.93 -3.34 1.86
C SER A 117 10.79 -4.29 1.02
N LYS A 118 10.73 -5.60 1.29
CA LYS A 118 11.49 -6.63 0.54
C LYS A 118 11.20 -6.59 -0.97
N LEU A 119 9.91 -6.51 -1.34
CA LEU A 119 9.50 -6.49 -2.75
C LEU A 119 9.99 -5.22 -3.45
N SER A 120 9.89 -4.07 -2.79
CA SER A 120 10.28 -2.77 -3.35
C SER A 120 11.79 -2.67 -3.52
N HIS A 121 12.57 -3.06 -2.50
CA HIS A 121 14.03 -3.09 -2.57
C HIS A 121 14.53 -4.06 -3.65
N SER A 122 13.98 -5.29 -3.71
CA SER A 122 14.36 -6.27 -4.74
C SER A 122 14.01 -5.81 -6.17
N MET A 123 13.02 -4.93 -6.33
CA MET A 123 12.70 -4.34 -7.63
C MET A 123 13.57 -3.13 -7.97
N ALA A 124 14.06 -2.41 -6.97
CA ALA A 124 14.97 -1.27 -7.12
C ALA A 124 16.42 -1.71 -7.41
N GLU A 125 16.81 -2.92 -6.98
CA GLU A 125 18.12 -3.52 -7.33
C GLU A 125 18.26 -3.83 -8.83
N GLY A 126 17.16 -3.91 -9.58
CA GLY A 126 17.21 -4.07 -11.03
C GLY A 126 17.49 -2.73 -11.74
N ASP A 127 18.07 -2.78 -12.94
CA ASP A 127 18.36 -1.61 -13.79
C ASP A 127 17.10 -0.85 -14.29
N GLU A 128 15.91 -1.15 -13.76
CA GLU A 128 14.63 -0.59 -14.17
C GLU A 128 13.98 0.21 -13.03
N ALA A 129 13.57 1.44 -13.35
CA ALA A 129 12.81 2.30 -12.45
C ALA A 129 11.56 1.60 -11.88
N LEU A 130 11.28 1.81 -10.58
CA LEU A 130 10.11 1.23 -9.90
C LEU A 130 8.82 1.47 -10.70
N PRO A 131 7.90 0.49 -10.77
CA PRO A 131 6.66 0.68 -11.49
C PRO A 131 5.78 1.67 -10.74
N VAL A 132 5.13 2.57 -11.47
CA VAL A 132 4.22 3.58 -10.91
C VAL A 132 3.12 3.00 -10.00
N ASN A 133 2.72 1.75 -10.25
CA ASN A 133 1.76 1.02 -9.42
C ASN A 133 2.28 0.68 -8.00
N LEU A 134 3.55 0.97 -7.67
CA LEU A 134 4.06 0.94 -6.30
C LEU A 134 3.85 2.25 -5.53
N LEU A 135 3.37 3.32 -6.16
CA LEU A 135 3.13 4.60 -5.48
C LEU A 135 2.28 4.44 -4.21
N TRP A 136 1.19 3.68 -4.31
CA TRP A 136 0.31 3.40 -3.18
C TRP A 136 0.94 2.49 -2.11
N PRO A 137 1.54 1.33 -2.46
CA PRO A 137 2.32 0.54 -1.50
C PRO A 137 3.39 1.33 -0.75
N LEU A 138 4.15 2.18 -1.44
CA LEU A 138 5.18 3.02 -0.84
C LEU A 138 4.56 4.04 0.13
N MET A 139 3.43 4.66 -0.24
CA MET A 139 2.67 5.55 0.66
C MET A 139 2.21 4.82 1.94
N MET A 140 1.63 3.63 1.80
CA MET A 140 1.13 2.86 2.95
C MET A 140 2.25 2.37 3.86
N TRP A 141 3.35 1.88 3.29
CA TRP A 141 4.54 1.53 4.05
C TRP A 141 5.10 2.75 4.77
N GLY A 142 5.32 3.86 4.06
CA GLY A 142 5.88 5.09 4.65
C GLY A 142 5.02 5.65 5.79
N CYS A 143 3.71 5.46 5.76
CA CYS A 143 2.82 5.88 6.85
C CYS A 143 3.02 5.10 8.16
N GLU A 144 3.56 3.88 8.10
CA GLU A 144 3.75 2.98 9.27
C GLU A 144 5.22 2.71 9.61
N GLU A 145 6.14 3.12 8.72
CA GLU A 145 7.59 2.99 8.90
C GLU A 145 8.09 3.91 10.03
N GLU A 146 9.07 3.44 10.80
CA GLU A 146 9.68 4.16 11.93
C GLU A 146 11.15 4.52 11.67
N SER A 147 11.84 3.73 10.84
CA SER A 147 13.21 3.99 10.43
C SER A 147 13.29 5.27 9.58
N VAL A 148 14.03 6.26 10.07
CA VAL A 148 14.28 7.52 9.35
C VAL A 148 14.92 7.26 7.99
N THR A 149 15.85 6.30 7.91
CA THR A 149 16.53 5.94 6.66
C THR A 149 15.58 5.33 5.66
N GLU A 150 14.69 4.41 6.08
CA GLU A 150 13.69 3.82 5.18
C GLU A 150 12.65 4.87 4.77
N ARG A 151 12.18 5.72 5.68
CA ARG A 151 11.27 6.84 5.33
C ARG A 151 11.86 7.73 4.24
N GLN A 152 13.15 8.08 4.37
CA GLN A 152 13.85 8.87 3.34
C GLN A 152 13.92 8.13 2.01
N TRP A 153 14.31 6.85 2.03
CA TRP A 153 14.34 6.01 0.83
C TRP A 153 12.97 5.93 0.14
N ILE A 154 11.88 5.80 0.91
CA ILE A 154 10.51 5.76 0.40
C ILE A 154 10.16 7.09 -0.27
N LEU A 155 10.45 8.22 0.37
CA LEU A 155 10.18 9.56 -0.19
C LEU A 155 10.93 9.78 -1.50
N ASP A 156 12.22 9.42 -1.53
CA ASP A 156 13.04 9.55 -2.74
C ASP A 156 12.57 8.62 -3.85
N SER A 157 12.17 7.40 -3.50
CA SER A 157 11.57 6.43 -4.42
C SER A 157 10.27 6.96 -5.02
N ILE A 158 9.38 7.54 -4.21
CA ILE A 158 8.14 8.16 -4.69
C ILE A 158 8.46 9.34 -5.62
N ARG A 159 9.38 10.23 -5.22
CA ARG A 159 9.77 11.40 -6.03
C ARG A 159 10.36 10.99 -7.38
N SER A 160 11.13 9.90 -7.44
CA SER A 160 11.67 9.37 -8.69
C SER A 160 10.61 8.95 -9.72
N LEU A 161 9.36 8.75 -9.29
CA LEU A 161 8.25 8.41 -10.17
C LEU A 161 7.59 9.63 -10.83
N GLU A 162 8.04 10.87 -10.54
CA GLU A 162 7.42 12.12 -11.03
C GLU A 162 7.30 12.19 -12.56
N ASP A 163 8.31 11.69 -13.29
CA ASP A 163 8.30 11.68 -14.76
C ASP A 163 7.22 10.75 -15.35
N ILE A 164 6.70 9.81 -14.57
CA ILE A 164 5.72 8.81 -14.98
C ILE A 164 4.33 9.10 -14.37
N ALA A 165 4.30 9.58 -13.13
CA ALA A 165 3.11 9.94 -12.38
C ALA A 165 3.18 11.39 -11.91
N THR A 166 2.35 12.23 -12.53
CA THR A 166 2.30 13.68 -12.24
C THR A 166 1.94 14.01 -10.79
N ASN A 167 1.32 13.08 -10.07
CA ASN A 167 0.97 13.23 -8.65
C ASN A 167 2.04 12.68 -7.69
N ALA A 168 3.12 12.09 -8.17
CA ALA A 168 4.11 11.42 -7.32
C ALA A 168 4.79 12.40 -6.34
N LYS A 169 5.24 13.56 -6.83
CA LYS A 169 5.83 14.61 -5.99
C LYS A 169 4.90 15.05 -4.87
N VAL A 170 3.67 15.39 -5.21
CA VAL A 170 2.66 15.83 -4.23
C VAL A 170 2.32 14.69 -3.24
N THR A 171 2.40 13.43 -3.68
CA THR A 171 2.22 12.26 -2.81
C THR A 171 3.36 12.12 -1.80
N ALA A 172 4.62 12.35 -2.21
CA ALA A 172 5.75 12.40 -1.29
C ALA A 172 5.62 13.55 -0.29
N ASP A 173 5.23 14.74 -0.74
CA ASP A 173 5.05 15.91 0.13
C ASP A 173 3.94 15.67 1.17
N LEU A 174 2.84 15.03 0.75
CA LEU A 174 1.77 14.60 1.67
C LEU A 174 2.27 13.56 2.68
N LEU A 175 3.04 12.55 2.23
CA LEU A 175 3.61 11.53 3.10
C LEU A 175 4.53 12.13 4.16
N GLU A 176 5.42 13.03 3.74
CA GLU A 176 6.36 13.72 4.61
C GLU A 176 5.62 14.53 5.69
N GLU A 177 4.57 15.25 5.30
CA GLU A 177 3.73 16.00 6.25
C GLU A 177 2.97 15.07 7.21
N VAL A 178 2.44 13.93 6.73
CA VAL A 178 1.82 12.92 7.58
C VAL A 178 2.82 12.38 8.60
N GLN A 179 4.02 11.98 8.17
CA GLN A 179 5.08 11.47 9.05
C GLN A 179 5.46 12.50 10.11
N ARG A 180 5.68 13.76 9.69
CA ARG A 180 5.99 14.87 10.60
C ARG A 180 4.92 15.06 11.67
N ARG A 181 3.64 15.03 11.30
CA ARG A 181 2.52 15.15 12.25
C ARG A 181 2.39 13.92 13.15
N GLN A 182 2.63 12.72 12.63
CA GLN A 182 2.63 11.49 13.43
C GLN A 182 3.71 11.54 14.51
N ASP A 183 4.92 11.98 14.17
CA ASP A 183 6.03 12.09 15.13
C ASP A 183 5.73 13.12 16.23
N GLN A 184 5.12 14.25 15.87
CA GLN A 184 4.72 15.29 16.83
C GLN A 184 3.58 14.85 17.74
N ALA A 185 2.56 14.20 17.18
CA ALA A 185 1.37 13.78 17.92
C ALA A 185 1.54 12.42 18.62
N LYS A 186 2.60 11.67 18.29
CA LYS A 186 2.87 10.30 18.75
C LYS A 186 1.69 9.35 18.57
N ARG A 187 0.97 9.52 17.46
CA ARG A 187 -0.19 8.71 17.08
C ARG A 187 -0.34 8.70 15.57
N ARG A 188 -1.11 7.74 15.06
CA ARG A 188 -1.51 7.76 13.64
C ARG A 188 -2.26 9.04 13.31
N ILE A 189 -1.93 9.59 12.16
CA ILE A 189 -2.60 10.74 11.56
C ILE A 189 -3.37 10.25 10.34
N ASP A 190 -4.62 10.69 10.24
CA ASP A 190 -5.43 10.43 9.06
C ASP A 190 -4.84 11.14 7.84
N VAL A 191 -4.45 10.38 6.82
CA VAL A 191 -3.82 10.90 5.60
C VAL A 191 -4.80 11.82 4.87
N ARG A 192 -6.10 11.50 4.90
CA ARG A 192 -7.14 12.25 4.21
C ARG A 192 -7.39 13.62 4.82
N SER A 193 -7.34 13.72 6.14
CA SER A 193 -7.36 15.01 6.86
C SER A 193 -6.20 15.90 6.43
N VAL A 194 -4.97 15.38 6.41
CA VAL A 194 -3.79 16.17 5.99
C VAL A 194 -3.90 16.60 4.53
N SER A 195 -4.35 15.70 3.65
CA SER A 195 -4.61 16.01 2.24
C SER A 195 -5.61 17.15 2.09
N HIS A 196 -6.74 17.12 2.81
CA HIS A 196 -7.74 18.18 2.75
C HIS A 196 -7.26 19.51 3.35
N GLU A 197 -6.47 19.49 4.41
CA GLU A 197 -6.01 20.70 5.09
C GLU A 197 -4.89 21.42 4.33
N CYS A 198 -3.93 20.66 3.78
CA CYS A 198 -2.69 21.22 3.22
C CYS A 198 -2.59 21.11 1.70
N PHE A 199 -3.38 20.23 1.08
CA PHE A 199 -3.26 19.87 -0.33
C PHE A 199 -4.61 19.89 -1.05
N ALA A 200 -5.58 20.69 -0.59
CA ALA A 200 -6.96 20.74 -1.10
C ALA A 200 -7.11 20.96 -2.62
N SER A 201 -6.11 21.58 -3.25
CA SER A 201 -6.06 21.80 -4.70
C SER A 201 -5.67 20.56 -5.51
N TYR A 202 -5.29 19.47 -4.85
CA TYR A 202 -4.85 18.22 -5.47
C TYR A 202 -5.88 17.12 -5.22
N HIS A 203 -6.23 16.41 -6.30
CA HIS A 203 -7.04 15.20 -6.21
C HIS A 203 -6.12 13.99 -6.00
N PHE A 204 -6.26 13.33 -4.86
CA PHE A 204 -5.61 12.05 -4.59
C PHE A 204 -6.66 10.95 -4.69
N PRO A 205 -6.68 10.15 -5.78
CA PRO A 205 -7.74 9.15 -5.98
C PRO A 205 -7.79 8.04 -4.94
N ILE A 206 -6.71 7.90 -4.14
CA ILE A 206 -6.43 6.77 -3.25
C ILE A 206 -6.31 7.23 -1.78
N VAL A 207 -6.53 8.52 -1.52
CA VAL A 207 -6.63 9.09 -0.16
C VAL A 207 -8.09 9.42 0.11
#